data_AF-A0A1G8TRT8-F1
#
_entry.id   AF-A0A1G8TRT8-F1
#
_cell.length_a   1.000
_cell.length_b   1.000
_cell.length_c   1.000
_cell.angle_alpha   90.00
_cell.angle_beta   90.00
_cell.angle_gamma   90.00
#
_symmetry.space_group_name_H-M   'P 1'
#
loop_
_entity.id
_entity.type
_entity.pdbx_description
1 polymer ?
#
loop_
_entity_poly.entity_id
_entity_poly.type
_entity_poly.pdbx_seq_one_letter_code
_entity_poly.pdbx_strand_id
1 'polypeptide(L)'
;MNKKRRAAAIMVILAVLTLVYVWQRPQSFEREFSSIIYSADTGEAKSTMLGFKGEIYRAFPGERKMTGTLRADGDLRYDVTLRESGGHYLGVISELTGDSGIQTTGLVTASLELDKIWVTLNDVNERYGFKEQEGNIAGPARTLEEAKQVAKEIIGSK
;
A
#
# COMPACT_ATOMS: atom_id res chain seq x y z
N MET A 1 9.83 -49.18 -16.38
CA MET A 1 9.38 -47.81 -16.72
C MET A 1 10.20 -47.29 -17.90
N ASN A 2 9.57 -47.08 -19.06
CA ASN A 2 10.27 -46.73 -20.31
C ASN A 2 11.04 -45.40 -20.20
N LYS A 3 12.24 -45.31 -20.79
CA LYS A 3 13.09 -44.09 -20.82
C LYS A 3 12.30 -42.84 -21.23
N LYS A 4 11.38 -42.98 -22.20
CA LYS A 4 10.47 -41.91 -22.65
C LYS A 4 9.53 -41.39 -21.53
N ARG A 5 9.00 -42.28 -20.69
CA ARG A 5 8.14 -41.91 -19.54
C ARG A 5 8.93 -41.21 -18.44
N ARG A 6 10.19 -41.60 -18.21
CA ARG A 6 11.10 -40.91 -17.28
C ARG A 6 11.44 -39.50 -17.76
N ALA A 7 11.79 -39.35 -19.04
CA ALA A 7 12.07 -38.04 -19.63
C ALA A 7 10.85 -37.10 -19.58
N ALA A 8 9.65 -37.61 -19.88
CA ALA A 8 8.41 -36.84 -19.77
C ALA A 8 8.14 -36.37 -18.32
N ALA A 9 8.31 -37.25 -17.33
CA ALA A 9 8.14 -36.91 -15.93
C ALA A 9 9.11 -35.80 -15.46
N ILE A 10 10.39 -35.87 -15.90
CA ILE A 10 11.39 -34.84 -15.59
C ILE A 10 11.00 -33.50 -16.21
N MET A 11 10.53 -33.50 -17.47
CA MET A 11 10.06 -32.26 -18.11
C MET A 11 8.87 -31.64 -17.40
N VAL A 12 7.91 -32.45 -16.94
CA VAL A 12 6.76 -31.94 -16.16
C VAL A 12 7.22 -31.33 -14.83
N ILE A 13 8.13 -31.99 -14.11
CA ILE A 13 8.67 -31.46 -12.85
C ILE A 13 9.40 -30.14 -13.10
N LEU A 14 10.24 -30.06 -14.13
CA LEU A 14 10.93 -28.82 -14.48
C LEU A 14 9.93 -27.71 -14.83
N ALA A 15 8.89 -28.01 -15.61
CA ALA A 15 7.85 -27.04 -15.94
C ALA A 15 7.14 -26.50 -14.68
N VAL A 16 6.76 -27.38 -13.75
CA VAL A 16 6.13 -26.99 -12.47
C VAL A 16 7.08 -26.14 -11.63
N LEU A 17 8.34 -26.53 -11.50
CA LEU A 17 9.34 -25.76 -10.74
C LEU A 17 9.55 -24.36 -11.36
N THR A 18 9.61 -24.26 -12.69
CA THR A 18 9.73 -22.96 -13.36
C THR A 18 8.50 -22.09 -13.15
N LEU A 19 7.29 -22.66 -13.20
CA LEU A 19 6.04 -21.95 -12.93
C LEU A 19 6.00 -21.41 -11.50
N VAL A 20 6.35 -22.24 -10.52
CA VAL A 20 6.41 -21.84 -9.11
C VAL A 20 7.45 -20.74 -8.90
N TYR A 21 8.63 -20.88 -9.49
CA TYR A 21 9.70 -19.89 -9.39
C TYR A 21 9.28 -18.53 -9.98
N VAL A 22 8.67 -18.52 -11.16
CA VAL A 22 8.18 -17.28 -11.78
C VAL A 22 7.05 -16.66 -10.96
N TRP A 23 6.18 -17.49 -10.39
CA TRP A 23 5.04 -17.03 -9.59
C TRP A 23 5.45 -16.42 -8.23
N GLN A 24 6.57 -16.86 -7.64
CA GLN A 24 7.11 -16.33 -6.39
C GLN A 24 7.99 -15.08 -6.55
N ARG A 25 8.36 -14.71 -7.78
CA ARG A 25 9.20 -13.52 -7.98
C ARG A 25 8.48 -12.25 -7.50
N PRO A 26 9.17 -11.37 -6.76
CA PRO A 26 8.62 -10.08 -6.39
C PRO A 26 8.22 -9.29 -7.64
N GLN A 27 7.04 -8.67 -7.59
CA GLN A 27 6.57 -7.80 -8.66
C GLN A 27 6.76 -6.34 -8.25
N SER A 28 7.61 -5.63 -8.97
CA SER A 28 7.78 -4.18 -8.77
C SER A 28 6.51 -3.44 -9.20
N PHE A 29 6.14 -2.42 -8.44
CA PHE A 29 5.09 -1.49 -8.81
C PHE A 29 5.52 -0.05 -8.51
N GLU A 30 5.00 0.88 -9.30
CA GLU A 30 5.18 2.31 -9.14
C GLU A 30 3.91 3.00 -9.61
N ARG A 31 3.29 3.76 -8.72
CA ARG A 31 2.03 4.45 -8.94
C ARG A 31 2.11 5.86 -8.39
N GLU A 32 1.54 6.80 -9.12
CA GLU A 32 1.32 8.15 -8.66
C GLU A 32 -0.17 8.46 -8.73
N PHE A 33 -0.70 9.01 -7.65
CA PHE A 33 -2.10 9.38 -7.52
C PHE A 33 -2.20 10.89 -7.36
N SER A 34 -3.04 11.51 -8.19
CA SER A 34 -3.62 12.81 -7.83
C SER A 34 -4.47 12.57 -6.60
N SER A 35 -4.20 13.29 -5.52
CA SER A 35 -4.81 13.05 -4.22
C SER A 35 -5.29 14.34 -3.59
N ILE A 36 -6.18 14.20 -2.61
CA ILE A 36 -6.63 15.30 -1.77
C ILE A 36 -6.24 15.01 -0.33
N ILE A 37 -5.57 15.97 0.30
CA ILE A 37 -5.42 16.08 1.74
C ILE A 37 -6.69 16.74 2.26
N TYR A 38 -7.37 16.13 3.22
CA TYR A 38 -8.58 16.68 3.82
C TYR A 38 -8.70 16.36 5.31
N SER A 39 -9.39 17.25 6.02
CA SER A 39 -9.93 16.95 7.35
C SER A 39 -11.42 16.68 7.24
N ALA A 40 -11.90 15.60 7.86
CA ALA A 40 -13.31 15.22 7.84
C ALA A 40 -14.20 16.26 8.55
N ASP A 41 -13.63 16.97 9.54
CA ASP A 41 -14.39 17.83 10.45
C ASP A 41 -14.46 19.29 9.99
N THR A 42 -13.39 19.83 9.40
CA THR A 42 -13.37 21.23 8.92
C THR A 42 -13.85 21.38 7.48
N GLY A 43 -13.88 20.28 6.71
CA GLY A 43 -14.15 20.35 5.27
C GLY A 43 -13.03 21.02 4.47
N GLU A 44 -11.87 21.28 5.09
CA GLU A 44 -10.69 21.76 4.38
C GLU A 44 -10.15 20.67 3.46
N ALA A 45 -9.78 21.08 2.24
CA ALA A 45 -9.25 20.18 1.23
C ALA A 45 -8.14 20.87 0.43
N LYS A 46 -7.02 20.17 0.22
CA LYS A 46 -5.90 20.61 -0.61
C LYS A 46 -5.49 19.52 -1.57
N SER A 47 -5.17 19.90 -2.80
CA SER A 47 -4.63 18.96 -3.77
C SER A 47 -3.18 18.64 -3.47
N THR A 48 -2.82 17.37 -3.61
CA THR A 48 -1.46 16.86 -3.44
C THR A 48 -1.21 15.71 -4.41
N MET A 49 0.02 15.19 -4.41
CA MET A 49 0.36 13.95 -5.10
C MET A 49 0.86 12.91 -4.10
N LEU A 50 0.32 11.70 -4.19
CA LEU A 50 0.84 10.53 -3.52
C LEU A 50 1.62 9.68 -4.51
N GLY A 51 2.91 9.50 -4.25
CA GLY A 51 3.73 8.53 -4.97
C GLY A 51 3.86 7.26 -4.14
N PHE A 52 3.67 6.10 -4.74
CA PHE A 52 3.86 4.82 -4.07
C PHE A 52 4.64 3.85 -4.93
N LYS A 53 5.78 3.39 -4.43
CA LYS A 53 6.71 2.54 -5.16
C LYS A 53 7.21 1.41 -4.28
N GLY A 54 7.30 0.20 -4.82
CA GLY A 54 7.82 -0.93 -4.07
C GLY A 54 7.73 -2.25 -4.80
N GLU A 55 7.67 -3.32 -4.01
CA GLU A 55 7.59 -4.69 -4.48
C GLU A 55 6.47 -5.44 -3.76
N ILE A 56 5.75 -6.27 -4.51
CA ILE A 56 4.72 -7.17 -4.02
C ILE A 56 5.31 -8.58 -3.94
N TYR A 57 5.27 -9.15 -2.76
CA TYR A 57 5.68 -10.50 -2.42
C TYR A 57 4.43 -11.36 -2.22
N ARG A 58 4.39 -12.51 -2.90
CA ARG A 58 3.31 -13.49 -2.73
C ARG A 58 3.84 -14.66 -1.89
N ALA A 59 3.43 -14.73 -0.63
CA ALA A 59 3.78 -15.85 0.24
C ALA A 59 2.83 -17.03 0.01
N PHE A 60 3.33 -18.23 0.33
CA PHE A 60 2.51 -19.43 0.39
C PHE A 60 2.23 -19.80 1.86
N PRO A 61 0.97 -20.05 2.27
CA PRO A 61 -0.26 -20.00 1.48
C PRO A 61 -0.98 -18.63 1.58
N GLY A 62 -1.08 -17.90 0.46
CA GLY A 62 -2.11 -16.88 0.23
C GLY A 62 -1.82 -15.46 0.69
N GLU A 63 -0.93 -15.23 1.65
CA GLU A 63 -0.64 -13.88 2.13
C GLU A 63 0.20 -13.08 1.12
N ARG A 64 -0.31 -11.91 0.69
CA ARG A 64 0.49 -10.94 -0.04
C ARG A 64 1.06 -9.92 0.92
N LYS A 65 2.35 -9.67 0.80
CA LYS A 65 3.07 -8.62 1.51
C LYS A 65 3.59 -7.63 0.49
N MET A 66 3.48 -6.36 0.79
CA MET A 66 4.03 -5.30 -0.01
C MET A 66 5.04 -4.51 0.84
N THR A 67 6.18 -4.18 0.25
CA THR A 67 7.19 -3.33 0.88
C THR A 67 7.63 -2.27 -0.09
N GLY A 68 7.77 -1.03 0.38
CA GLY A 68 8.14 0.06 -0.50
C GLY A 68 8.26 1.39 0.23
N THR A 69 8.28 2.45 -0.56
CA THR A 69 8.33 3.82 -0.09
C THR A 69 7.06 4.55 -0.55
N LEU A 70 6.37 5.18 0.40
CA LEU A 70 5.31 6.14 0.17
C LEU A 70 5.90 7.56 0.19
N ARG A 71 5.55 8.37 -0.81
CA ARG A 71 5.87 9.80 -0.88
C ARG A 71 4.59 10.60 -0.82
N ALA A 72 4.48 11.52 0.12
CA ALA A 72 3.34 12.40 0.27
C ALA A 72 3.78 13.85 0.19
N ASP A 73 2.94 14.71 -0.40
CA ASP A 73 3.11 16.16 -0.36
C ASP A 73 4.48 16.68 -0.81
N GLY A 74 5.08 15.99 -1.79
CA GLY A 74 6.34 16.39 -2.41
C GLY A 74 7.60 15.97 -1.66
N ASP A 75 7.69 16.15 -0.35
CA ASP A 75 8.93 15.92 0.43
C ASP A 75 8.81 14.87 1.53
N LEU A 76 7.59 14.56 2.00
CA LEU A 76 7.39 13.53 3.02
C LEU A 76 7.62 12.15 2.41
N ARG A 77 8.47 11.34 3.06
CA ARG A 77 8.87 10.03 2.58
C ARG A 77 8.86 9.02 3.71
N TYR A 78 8.13 7.93 3.52
CA TYR A 78 7.96 6.89 4.51
C TYR A 78 8.26 5.52 3.91
N ASP A 79 9.02 4.71 4.63
CA ASP A 79 9.13 3.29 4.30
C ASP A 79 7.93 2.55 4.91
N VAL A 80 7.24 1.80 4.06
CA VAL A 80 5.96 1.18 4.43
C VAL A 80 5.99 -0.30 4.09
N THR A 81 5.41 -1.09 5.00
CA THR A 81 5.15 -2.51 4.80
C THR A 81 3.67 -2.75 4.96
N LEU A 82 2.99 -3.12 3.88
CA LEU A 82 1.56 -3.46 3.93
C LEU A 82 1.39 -4.98 3.84
N ARG A 83 0.37 -5.50 4.50
CA ARG A 83 -0.04 -6.90 4.43
C ARG A 83 -1.49 -6.98 3.95
N GLU A 84 -1.77 -7.97 3.12
CA GLU A 84 -3.13 -8.27 2.71
C GLU A 84 -3.95 -8.74 3.93
N SER A 85 -5.08 -8.08 4.17
CA SER A 85 -6.03 -8.42 5.21
C SER A 85 -7.43 -8.01 4.75
N GLY A 86 -8.39 -8.93 4.76
CA GLY A 86 -9.81 -8.59 4.49
C GLY A 86 -10.08 -7.90 3.15
N GLY A 87 -9.35 -8.28 2.08
CA GLY A 87 -9.59 -7.74 0.74
C GLY A 87 -8.92 -6.40 0.44
N HIS A 88 -7.98 -5.95 1.29
CA HIS A 88 -7.17 -4.75 1.06
C HIS A 88 -5.77 -4.94 1.65
N TYR A 89 -4.85 -4.04 1.30
CA TYR A 89 -3.56 -3.94 1.96
C TYR A 89 -3.65 -2.95 3.13
N LEU A 90 -3.11 -3.33 4.28
CA LEU A 90 -3.04 -2.49 5.48
C LEU A 90 -1.61 -2.49 6.02
N GLY A 91 -1.13 -1.33 6.44
CA GLY A 91 0.16 -1.22 7.12
C GLY A 91 0.28 0.03 7.96
N VAL A 92 1.10 -0.07 9.00
CA VAL A 92 1.40 1.01 9.93
C VAL A 92 2.75 1.60 9.54
N ILE A 93 2.83 2.93 9.50
CA ILE A 93 4.07 3.67 9.34
C ILE A 93 4.61 3.95 10.73
N SER A 94 5.87 3.57 10.96
CA SER A 94 6.51 3.76 12.26
C SER A 94 7.92 4.31 12.08
N GLU A 95 8.30 5.23 12.96
CA GLU A 95 9.65 5.78 13.02
C GLU A 95 10.34 5.38 14.33
N LEU A 96 11.66 5.17 14.24
CA LEU A 96 12.51 4.97 15.40
C LEU A 96 12.81 6.32 16.03
N THR A 97 12.37 6.51 17.27
CA THR A 97 12.76 7.64 18.10
C THR A 97 14.02 7.28 18.90
N GLY A 98 14.86 8.28 19.18
CA GLY A 98 16.23 8.13 19.69
C GLY A 98 16.42 7.28 20.95
N ASP A 99 15.35 7.04 21.73
CA ASP A 99 15.37 6.24 22.96
C ASP A 99 14.83 4.82 22.77
N SER A 100 14.97 4.21 21.58
CA SER A 100 14.44 2.89 21.22
C SER A 100 12.91 2.75 21.20
N GLY A 101 12.19 3.88 21.29
CA GLY A 101 10.75 3.94 21.10
C GLY A 101 10.38 3.83 19.62
N ILE A 102 9.44 2.95 19.30
CA ILE A 102 8.79 2.93 17.97
C ILE A 102 7.54 3.80 18.09
N GLN A 103 7.51 4.93 17.39
CA GLN A 103 6.33 5.78 17.32
C GLN A 103 5.61 5.54 16.00
N THR A 104 4.30 5.27 16.06
CA THR A 104 3.45 5.21 14.87
C THR A 104 3.23 6.63 14.35
N THR A 105 3.70 6.90 13.14
CA THR A 105 3.57 8.20 12.46
C THR A 105 2.44 8.21 11.43
N GLY A 106 1.86 7.05 11.11
CA GLY A 106 0.70 7.00 10.22
C GLY A 106 0.15 5.60 9.95
N LEU A 107 -0.92 5.57 9.17
CA LEU A 107 -1.58 4.36 8.69
C LEU A 107 -1.79 4.46 7.18
N VAL A 108 -1.56 3.36 6.46
CA VAL A 108 -1.78 3.26 5.02
C VAL A 108 -2.71 2.10 4.74
N THR A 109 -3.76 2.38 3.96
CA THR A 109 -4.66 1.38 3.42
C THR A 109 -4.72 1.53 1.91
N ALA A 110 -4.59 0.43 1.18
CA ALA A 110 -4.64 0.43 -0.29
C ALA A 110 -5.49 -0.72 -0.82
N SER A 111 -6.11 -0.55 -1.98
CA SER A 111 -6.83 -1.63 -2.67
C SER A 111 -5.88 -2.73 -3.14
N LEU A 112 -6.39 -3.96 -3.34
CA LEU A 112 -5.57 -5.07 -3.83
C LEU A 112 -4.98 -4.83 -5.23
N GLU A 113 -5.66 -4.03 -6.04
CA GLU A 113 -5.22 -3.63 -7.38
C GLU A 113 -4.23 -2.46 -7.34
N LEU A 114 -4.03 -1.85 -6.16
CA LEU A 114 -3.20 -0.66 -5.96
C LEU A 114 -3.62 0.50 -6.87
N ASP A 115 -4.93 0.61 -7.10
CA ASP A 115 -5.56 1.68 -7.86
C ASP A 115 -6.17 2.76 -6.95
N LYS A 116 -6.28 2.48 -5.64
CA LYS A 116 -6.80 3.39 -4.62
C LYS A 116 -5.96 3.30 -3.35
N ILE A 117 -5.74 4.44 -2.72
CA ILE A 117 -4.96 4.57 -1.48
C ILE A 117 -5.62 5.58 -0.56
N TRP A 118 -5.59 5.27 0.73
CA TRP A 118 -5.99 6.13 1.81
C TRP A 118 -4.92 6.09 2.91
N VAL A 119 -4.51 7.27 3.37
CA VAL A 119 -3.39 7.42 4.30
C VAL A 119 -3.74 8.44 5.36
N THR A 120 -3.37 8.15 6.61
CA THR A 120 -3.35 9.12 7.70
C THR A 120 -1.90 9.32 8.13
N LEU A 121 -1.42 10.56 8.21
CA LEU A 121 -0.04 10.91 8.56
C LEU A 121 -0.02 12.00 9.63
N ASN A 122 0.73 11.79 10.71
CA ASN A 122 0.87 12.79 11.78
C ASN A 122 1.54 14.07 11.27
N ASP A 123 2.58 13.95 10.42
CA ASP A 123 3.30 15.11 9.89
C ASP A 123 2.43 16.01 9.00
N VAL A 124 1.41 15.43 8.36
CA VAL A 124 0.42 16.19 7.60
C VAL A 124 -0.45 17.00 8.55
N ASN A 125 -0.84 16.43 9.69
CA ASN A 125 -1.60 17.15 10.72
C ASN A 125 -0.80 18.33 11.26
N GLU A 126 0.49 18.14 11.52
CA GLU A 126 1.37 19.20 11.98
C GLU A 126 1.56 20.30 10.93
N ARG A 127 1.86 19.91 9.68
CA ARG A 127 2.11 20.85 8.57
C ARG A 127 0.91 21.71 8.22
N TYR A 128 -0.29 21.13 8.28
CA TYR A 128 -1.53 21.80 7.89
C TYR A 128 -2.33 22.32 9.08
N GLY A 129 -1.86 22.12 10.31
CA GLY A 129 -2.49 22.67 11.51
C GLY A 129 -3.73 21.91 11.96
N PHE A 130 -3.89 20.64 11.57
CA PHE A 130 -4.98 19.76 12.02
C PHE A 130 -4.75 19.25 13.46
N LYS A 131 -4.28 20.09 14.38
CA LYS A 131 -3.78 19.67 15.71
C LYS A 131 -4.77 18.91 16.60
N GLU A 132 -6.07 18.98 16.28
CA GLU A 132 -7.13 18.24 16.98
C GLU A 132 -7.94 17.32 16.05
N GLN A 133 -7.51 17.16 14.79
CA GLN A 133 -8.28 16.48 13.74
C GLN A 133 -7.38 15.57 12.89
N GLU A 134 -7.91 14.45 12.43
CA GLU A 134 -7.16 13.55 11.56
C GLU A 134 -7.19 14.05 10.12
N GLY A 135 -6.06 14.60 9.67
CA GLY A 135 -5.76 14.87 8.28
C GLY A 135 -5.52 13.57 7.53
N ASN A 136 -6.33 13.36 6.50
CA ASN A 136 -6.32 12.17 5.67
C ASN A 136 -5.92 12.54 4.25
N ILE A 137 -5.21 11.64 3.59
CA ILE A 137 -4.91 11.75 2.17
C ILE A 137 -5.57 10.59 1.45
N ALA A 138 -6.43 10.88 0.48
CA ALA A 138 -7.03 9.86 -0.36
C ALA A 138 -6.75 10.12 -1.84
N GLY A 139 -6.51 9.05 -2.59
CA GLY A 139 -6.36 9.10 -4.04
C GLY A 139 -6.76 7.79 -4.71
N PRO A 140 -7.11 7.82 -6.00
CA PRO A 140 -7.13 8.98 -6.88
C PRO A 140 -8.35 9.88 -6.62
N ALA A 141 -8.11 11.18 -6.43
CA ALA A 141 -9.13 12.19 -6.23
C ALA A 141 -8.64 13.57 -6.70
N ARG A 142 -9.58 14.36 -7.22
CA ARG A 142 -9.41 15.77 -7.57
C ARG A 142 -10.31 16.69 -6.75
N THR A 143 -11.28 16.12 -6.04
CA THR A 143 -12.21 16.84 -5.18
C THR A 143 -12.33 16.15 -3.82
N LEU A 144 -12.77 16.92 -2.81
CA LEU A 144 -13.04 16.39 -1.48
C LEU A 144 -14.04 15.22 -1.50
N GLU A 145 -15.07 15.31 -2.35
CA GLU A 145 -16.11 14.28 -2.42
C GLU A 145 -15.60 13.00 -3.08
N GLU A 146 -14.76 13.10 -4.10
CA GLU A 146 -14.05 11.93 -4.67
C GLU A 146 -13.13 11.29 -3.61
N ALA A 147 -12.42 12.11 -2.82
CA ALA A 147 -11.53 11.63 -1.77
C ALA A 147 -12.28 10.87 -0.67
N LYS A 148 -13.41 11.40 -0.21
CA LYS A 148 -14.32 10.72 0.73
C LYS A 148 -14.89 9.44 0.14
N GLN A 149 -15.23 9.43 -1.15
CA GLN A 149 -15.70 8.23 -1.82
C GLN A 149 -14.62 7.15 -1.85
N VAL A 150 -13.37 7.50 -2.20
CA VAL A 150 -12.23 6.57 -2.14
C VAL A 150 -12.05 6.00 -0.75
N ALA A 151 -12.07 6.84 0.29
CA ALA A 151 -11.96 6.40 1.68
C ALA A 151 -13.10 5.42 2.04
N LYS A 152 -14.33 5.72 1.63
CA LYS A 152 -15.50 4.85 1.86
C LYS A 152 -15.38 3.51 1.14
N GLU A 153 -14.88 3.49 -0.08
CA GLU A 153 -14.70 2.25 -0.86
C GLU A 153 -13.61 1.35 -0.26
N ILE A 154 -12.55 1.92 0.32
CA ILE A 154 -11.47 1.15 0.95
C ILE A 154 -11.84 0.71 2.37
N ILE A 155 -12.34 1.63 3.21
CA ILE A 155 -12.57 1.40 4.65
C ILE A 155 -13.97 0.84 4.91
N GLY A 156 -14.95 1.29 4.13
CA GLY A 156 -16.37 0.99 4.32
C GLY A 156 -16.87 -0.27 3.63
N SER A 157 -16.04 -0.97 2.88
CA SER A 157 -16.38 -2.26 2.26
C SER A 157 -16.37 -3.37 3.31
N LYS A 158 -17.38 -3.39 4.18
CA LYS A 158 -17.73 -4.53 5.05
C LYS A 158 -18.77 -5.42 4.38
#